data_AF-A0A8X8B0Z8-F1
#
_entry.id   AF-A0A8X8B0Z8-F1
#
_cell.length_a   1.000
_cell.length_b   1.000
_cell.length_c   1.000
_cell.angle_alpha   90.00
_cell.angle_beta   90.00
_cell.angle_gamma   90.00
#
_symmetry.space_group_name_H-M   'P 1'
#
loop_
_entity.id
_entity.type
_entity.pdbx_description
1 polymer ?
#
loop_
_entity_poly.entity_id
_entity_poly.type
_entity_poly.pdbx_seq_one_letter_code
_entity_poly.pdbx_strand_id
1 'polypeptide(L)'
;MKNHAFNSTSVPRHVYLHIRHNSRDEDKLFVCEKDQTMIDKVPWLIVKSNVYFVPSLWFNPTFQTELTKLFPQKETVFYHLAQYLFHPTNQVWSMVTRSDDAYLSRADERLGIQVRVFSRRAGYFQHVMDQIVACTQREKLLPELATQESSQIMNTSRIKKLKAVLVTSLYQEYSDNLKKMYWERPNSTGDIVEVYQPSGERFQQTDKKLHDQKALVEMYLLSLSDNIVTSAKSTFGYVAHSLGGLKPWLLYEPVRGKTPDPPCVPFVRHCEDLWPGGLKLFDDTKD
;
A
#
# COMPACT_ATOMS: atom_id res chain seq x y z
N MET A 1 -15.24 -17.32 -21.35
CA MET A 1 -15.74 -17.66 -22.69
C MET A 1 -15.83 -19.18 -22.99
N LYS A 2 -16.77 -19.93 -22.38
CA LYS A 2 -17.05 -21.34 -22.77
C LYS A 2 -18.40 -21.57 -23.46
N ASN A 3 -19.19 -20.52 -23.65
CA ASN A 3 -20.39 -20.60 -24.47
C ASN A 3 -20.10 -19.94 -25.82
N HIS A 4 -20.05 -20.79 -26.84
CA HIS A 4 -20.18 -20.44 -28.25
C HIS A 4 -21.26 -19.37 -28.45
N ALA A 5 -20.87 -18.12 -28.73
CA ALA A 5 -21.78 -17.10 -29.26
C ALA A 5 -21.07 -16.00 -30.06
N PHE A 6 -19.87 -16.26 -30.58
CA PHE A 6 -19.36 -15.48 -31.70
C PHE A 6 -19.67 -16.26 -32.98
N ASN A 7 -20.90 -16.13 -33.44
CA ASN A 7 -21.22 -16.46 -34.83
C ASN A 7 -20.33 -15.56 -35.70
N SER A 8 -19.65 -16.13 -36.68
CA SER A 8 -18.66 -15.45 -37.54
C SER A 8 -19.22 -14.30 -38.39
N THR A 9 -20.52 -13.99 -38.25
CA THR A 9 -21.27 -13.06 -39.08
C THR A 9 -21.66 -11.73 -38.41
N SER A 10 -21.50 -11.55 -37.09
CA SER A 10 -21.74 -10.23 -36.48
C SER A 10 -20.86 -9.94 -35.27
N VAL A 11 -20.13 -8.83 -35.32
CA VAL A 11 -19.41 -8.28 -34.17
C VAL A 11 -20.45 -7.74 -33.16
N PRO A 12 -20.40 -8.14 -31.88
CA PRO A 12 -21.34 -7.62 -30.90
C PRO A 12 -21.12 -6.12 -30.67
N ARG A 13 -22.19 -5.40 -30.34
CA ARG A 13 -22.11 -3.96 -30.05
C ARG A 13 -21.42 -3.66 -28.72
N HIS A 14 -21.45 -4.60 -27.77
CA HIS A 14 -20.80 -4.45 -26.48
C HIS A 14 -20.33 -5.81 -25.96
N VAL A 15 -19.28 -5.78 -25.13
CA VAL A 15 -18.78 -6.95 -24.39
C VAL A 15 -18.54 -6.55 -22.93
N TYR A 16 -18.94 -7.44 -22.02
CA TYR A 16 -18.65 -7.32 -20.60
C TYR A 16 -17.38 -8.11 -20.24
N LEU A 17 -16.39 -7.43 -19.69
CA LEU A 17 -15.14 -8.00 -19.22
C LEU A 17 -15.17 -8.12 -17.69
N HIS A 18 -15.22 -9.36 -17.22
CA HIS A 18 -15.19 -9.68 -15.80
C HIS A 18 -13.76 -9.94 -15.33
N ILE A 19 -13.13 -8.94 -14.72
CA ILE A 19 -11.72 -8.97 -14.29
C ILE A 19 -11.64 -8.83 -12.77
N ARG A 20 -12.34 -9.71 -12.05
CA ARG A 20 -12.31 -9.80 -10.59
C ARG A 20 -11.37 -10.90 -10.09
N HIS A 21 -11.00 -10.83 -8.82
CA HIS A 21 -10.21 -11.86 -8.13
C HIS A 21 -10.80 -13.29 -8.21
N ASN A 22 -12.13 -13.41 -8.37
CA ASN A 22 -12.85 -14.69 -8.47
C ASN A 22 -13.27 -15.03 -9.92
N SER A 23 -12.61 -14.43 -10.92
CA SER A 23 -12.91 -14.68 -12.33
C SER A 23 -12.57 -16.11 -12.74
N ARG A 24 -13.36 -16.66 -13.67
CA ARG A 24 -13.13 -18.00 -14.22
C ARG A 24 -11.91 -17.99 -15.14
N ASP A 25 -11.37 -19.16 -15.40
CA ASP A 25 -10.21 -19.28 -16.30
C ASP A 25 -10.51 -18.75 -17.70
N GLU A 26 -11.74 -18.92 -18.18
CA GLU A 26 -12.12 -18.41 -19.49
C GLU A 26 -12.38 -16.90 -19.52
N ASP A 27 -12.46 -16.22 -18.38
CA ASP A 27 -12.53 -14.76 -18.30
C ASP A 27 -11.11 -14.16 -18.29
N LYS A 28 -10.11 -14.90 -17.78
CA LYS A 28 -8.68 -14.53 -17.80
C LYS A 28 -8.09 -14.49 -19.21
N LEU A 29 -8.73 -15.14 -20.18
CA LEU A 29 -8.31 -15.11 -21.60
C LEU A 29 -8.29 -13.70 -22.19
N PHE A 30 -8.89 -12.70 -21.53
CA PHE A 30 -8.86 -11.32 -22.02
C PHE A 30 -7.44 -10.79 -22.25
N VAL A 31 -6.41 -11.29 -21.57
CA VAL A 31 -5.02 -10.83 -21.83
C VAL A 31 -4.37 -11.51 -23.03
N CYS A 32 -4.96 -12.57 -23.57
CA CYS A 32 -4.41 -13.31 -24.70
C CYS A 32 -4.56 -12.52 -26.01
N GLU A 33 -3.55 -12.57 -26.87
CA GLU A 33 -3.53 -11.88 -28.16
C GLU A 33 -4.73 -12.26 -29.04
N LYS A 34 -5.05 -13.55 -29.13
CA LYS A 34 -6.17 -14.06 -29.92
C LYS A 34 -7.49 -13.41 -29.51
N ASP A 35 -7.78 -13.37 -28.21
CA ASP A 35 -9.00 -12.78 -27.68
C ASP A 35 -9.01 -11.24 -27.86
N GLN A 36 -7.84 -10.59 -27.74
CA GLN A 36 -7.71 -9.16 -28.01
C GLN A 36 -8.05 -8.78 -29.45
N THR A 37 -7.66 -9.58 -30.46
CA THR A 37 -8.03 -9.31 -31.87
C THR A 37 -9.54 -9.31 -32.12
N MET A 38 -10.30 -10.00 -31.26
CA MET A 38 -11.75 -10.01 -31.28
C MET A 38 -12.34 -8.85 -30.48
N ILE A 39 -11.80 -8.60 -29.28
CA ILE A 39 -12.24 -7.52 -28.38
C ILE A 39 -12.06 -6.15 -29.05
N ASP A 40 -10.96 -5.95 -29.80
CA ASP A 40 -10.64 -4.72 -30.52
C ASP A 40 -11.70 -4.29 -31.55
N LYS A 41 -12.49 -5.25 -32.05
CA LYS A 41 -13.57 -4.97 -33.01
C LYS A 41 -14.84 -4.45 -32.33
N VAL A 42 -14.97 -4.62 -31.02
CA VAL A 42 -16.18 -4.31 -30.25
C VAL A 42 -16.13 -2.85 -29.79
N PRO A 43 -17.12 -2.00 -30.15
CA PRO A 43 -17.05 -0.58 -29.86
C PRO A 43 -17.27 -0.21 -28.38
N TRP A 44 -17.97 -1.04 -27.60
CA TRP A 44 -18.26 -0.77 -26.19
C TRP A 44 -17.76 -1.89 -25.28
N LEU A 45 -16.76 -1.56 -24.46
CA LEU A 45 -16.24 -2.48 -23.44
C LEU A 45 -16.74 -2.03 -22.06
N ILE A 46 -17.44 -2.92 -21.37
CA ILE A 46 -17.90 -2.69 -20.00
C ILE A 46 -17.01 -3.53 -19.08
N VAL A 47 -16.19 -2.86 -18.28
CA VAL A 47 -15.19 -3.52 -17.45
C VAL A 47 -15.62 -3.47 -15.98
N LYS A 48 -15.62 -4.62 -15.31
CA LYS A 48 -15.74 -4.70 -13.85
C LYS A 48 -14.51 -5.39 -13.28
N SER A 49 -13.74 -4.65 -12.49
CA SER A 49 -12.49 -5.14 -11.91
C SER A 49 -12.29 -4.75 -10.45
N ASN A 50 -11.55 -5.58 -9.71
CA ASN A 50 -11.02 -5.26 -8.38
C ASN A 50 -9.54 -5.67 -8.22
N VAL A 51 -8.82 -5.81 -9.35
CA VAL A 51 -7.40 -6.18 -9.41
C VAL A 51 -6.64 -5.20 -10.31
N TYR A 52 -5.39 -4.95 -10.00
CA TYR A 52 -4.42 -4.25 -10.83
C TYR A 52 -3.83 -5.24 -11.82
N PHE A 53 -4.50 -5.37 -12.96
CA PHE A 53 -4.14 -6.33 -14.01
C PHE A 53 -3.06 -5.83 -14.99
N VAL A 54 -2.46 -4.65 -14.73
CA VAL A 54 -1.39 -4.09 -15.59
C VAL A 54 -0.22 -5.05 -15.78
N PRO A 55 0.30 -5.76 -14.75
CA PRO A 55 1.35 -6.76 -14.96
C PRO A 55 0.98 -7.80 -16.00
N SER A 56 -0.29 -8.23 -16.02
CA SER A 56 -0.79 -9.21 -16.99
C SER A 56 -0.77 -8.69 -18.43
N LEU A 57 -0.90 -7.38 -18.64
CA LEU A 57 -0.83 -6.76 -19.97
C LEU A 57 0.58 -6.86 -20.58
N TRP A 58 1.63 -6.90 -19.76
CA TRP A 58 3.02 -7.04 -20.23
C TRP A 58 3.32 -8.41 -20.84
N PHE A 59 2.50 -9.42 -20.56
CA PHE A 59 2.62 -10.75 -21.15
C PHE A 59 1.93 -10.88 -22.52
N ASN A 60 1.16 -9.87 -22.94
CA ASN A 60 0.62 -9.82 -24.27
C ASN A 60 1.65 -9.20 -25.23
N PRO A 61 2.15 -9.91 -26.26
CA PRO A 61 3.16 -9.39 -27.17
C PRO A 61 2.75 -8.11 -27.91
N THR A 62 1.46 -7.99 -28.24
CA THR A 62 0.90 -6.79 -28.90
C THR A 62 1.06 -5.56 -28.00
N PHE A 63 0.71 -5.69 -26.72
CA PHE A 63 0.80 -4.58 -25.77
C PHE A 63 2.24 -4.30 -25.32
N GLN A 64 3.04 -5.35 -25.18
CA GLN A 64 4.41 -5.26 -24.67
C GLN A 64 5.27 -4.27 -25.47
N THR A 65 5.09 -4.24 -26.80
CA THR A 65 5.83 -3.32 -27.70
C THR A 65 5.57 -1.86 -27.34
N GLU A 66 4.32 -1.47 -27.13
CA GLU A 66 3.97 -0.10 -26.76
C GLU A 66 4.24 0.21 -25.28
N LEU A 67 3.95 -0.73 -24.38
CA LEU A 67 4.25 -0.57 -22.95
C LEU A 67 5.74 -0.33 -22.69
N THR A 68 6.62 -0.98 -23.46
CA THR A 68 8.08 -0.77 -23.34
C THR A 68 8.51 0.63 -23.76
N LYS A 69 7.81 1.24 -24.74
CA LYS A 69 8.07 2.63 -25.16
C LYS A 69 7.53 3.63 -24.15
N LEU A 70 6.31 3.39 -23.65
CA LEU A 70 5.64 4.28 -22.68
C LEU A 70 6.32 4.25 -21.31
N PHE A 71 6.76 3.07 -20.86
CA PHE A 71 7.32 2.85 -19.52
C PHE A 71 8.66 2.11 -19.61
N PRO A 72 9.76 2.80 -19.94
CA PRO A 72 11.09 2.20 -19.95
C PRO A 72 11.48 1.56 -18.60
N GLN A 73 10.99 2.16 -17.50
CA GLN A 73 11.06 1.60 -16.16
C GLN A 73 9.73 0.92 -15.83
N LYS A 74 9.67 -0.41 -16.00
CA LYS A 74 8.42 -1.20 -15.90
C LYS A 74 7.67 -1.03 -14.57
N GLU A 75 8.39 -0.73 -13.50
CA GLU A 75 7.86 -0.52 -12.16
C GLU A 75 7.13 0.83 -11.96
N THR A 76 7.25 1.77 -12.91
CA THR A 76 6.74 3.15 -12.76
C THR A 76 5.33 3.36 -13.30
N VAL A 77 4.70 2.33 -13.86
CA VAL A 77 3.40 2.45 -14.54
C VAL A 77 2.34 3.08 -13.63
N PHE A 78 2.16 2.55 -12.42
CA PHE A 78 1.18 3.12 -11.48
C PHE A 78 1.57 4.53 -11.04
N TYR A 79 2.85 4.77 -10.72
CA TYR A 79 3.33 6.08 -10.29
C TYR A 79 2.97 7.17 -11.30
N HIS A 80 3.31 6.99 -12.58
CA HIS A 80 3.02 7.97 -13.61
C HIS A 80 1.52 8.13 -13.87
N LEU A 81 0.78 7.02 -13.99
CA LEU A 81 -0.66 7.09 -14.27
C LEU A 81 -1.45 7.67 -13.10
N ALA A 82 -1.07 7.36 -11.85
CA ALA A 82 -1.76 7.86 -10.67
C ALA A 82 -1.58 9.38 -10.53
N GLN A 83 -0.39 9.90 -10.80
CA GLN A 83 -0.10 11.35 -10.80
C GLN A 83 -0.89 12.10 -11.86
N TYR A 84 -1.25 11.44 -12.97
CA TYR A 84 -2.06 12.03 -14.05
C TYR A 84 -3.57 11.92 -13.78
N LEU A 85 -4.03 10.82 -13.21
CA LEU A 85 -5.46 10.51 -13.08
C LEU A 85 -6.06 10.99 -11.76
N PHE A 86 -5.31 10.90 -10.66
CA PHE A 86 -5.85 11.08 -9.32
C PHE A 86 -5.37 12.41 -8.74
N HIS A 87 -6.26 13.39 -8.76
CA HIS A 87 -6.08 14.66 -8.05
C HIS A 87 -7.15 14.78 -6.97
N PRO A 88 -6.75 14.96 -5.69
CA PRO A 88 -7.71 15.07 -4.61
C PRO A 88 -8.51 16.38 -4.77
N THR A 89 -9.81 16.33 -4.46
CA THR A 89 -10.62 17.56 -4.41
C THR A 89 -10.07 18.52 -3.35
N ASN A 90 -10.39 19.81 -3.47
CA ASN A 90 -9.96 20.83 -2.49
C ASN A 90 -10.30 20.46 -1.04
N GLN A 91 -11.44 19.80 -0.81
CA GLN A 91 -11.82 19.35 0.53
C GLN A 91 -10.79 18.36 1.11
N VAL A 92 -10.45 17.32 0.34
CA VAL A 92 -9.47 16.28 0.73
C VAL A 92 -8.08 16.91 0.82
N TRP A 93 -7.68 17.72 -0.17
CA TRP A 93 -6.37 18.37 -0.17
C TRP A 93 -6.19 19.31 1.03
N SER A 94 -7.24 20.02 1.44
CA SER A 94 -7.21 20.85 2.64
C SER A 94 -7.02 20.04 3.92
N MET A 95 -7.50 18.79 3.98
CA MET A 95 -7.26 17.89 5.11
C MET A 95 -5.82 17.39 5.11
N VAL A 96 -5.29 16.99 3.95
CA VAL A 96 -3.89 16.58 3.79
C VAL A 96 -2.95 17.70 4.25
N THR A 97 -3.09 18.90 3.68
CA THR A 97 -2.22 20.04 3.98
C THR A 97 -2.27 20.45 5.45
N ARG A 98 -3.46 20.58 6.05
CA ARG A 98 -3.58 20.90 7.50
C ARG A 98 -2.92 19.85 8.39
N SER A 99 -3.05 18.57 8.05
CA SER A 99 -2.40 17.49 8.82
C SER A 99 -0.89 17.49 8.64
N ASP A 100 -0.39 17.68 7.42
CA ASP A 100 1.05 17.77 7.16
C ASP A 100 1.67 18.97 7.91
N ASP A 101 1.08 20.16 7.73
CA ASP A 101 1.53 21.40 8.35
C ASP A 101 1.62 21.30 9.88
N ALA A 102 0.62 20.66 10.51
CA ALA A 102 0.53 20.56 11.96
C ALA A 102 1.46 19.50 12.57
N TYR A 103 1.70 18.38 11.89
CA TYR A 103 2.30 17.20 12.52
C TYR A 103 3.55 16.64 11.83
N LEU A 104 3.73 16.89 10.53
CA LEU A 104 4.78 16.23 9.73
C LEU A 104 5.79 17.21 9.13
N SER A 105 5.34 18.45 8.83
CA SER A 105 6.08 19.43 8.04
C SER A 105 7.45 19.81 8.60
N ARG A 106 7.58 19.78 9.93
CA ARG A 106 8.75 20.25 10.69
C ARG A 106 9.82 19.18 10.94
N ALA A 107 9.53 17.92 10.62
CA ALA A 107 10.46 16.84 10.89
C ALA A 107 11.64 16.85 9.92
N ASP A 108 12.81 16.47 10.41
CA ASP A 108 14.01 16.24 9.59
C ASP A 108 13.89 14.95 8.75
N GLU A 109 13.06 14.00 9.21
CA GLU A 109 12.80 12.73 8.55
C GLU A 109 11.38 12.25 8.86
N ARG A 110 10.66 11.78 7.84
CA ARG A 110 9.28 11.31 7.92
C ARG A 110 9.20 9.82 7.61
N LEU A 111 8.60 9.05 8.51
CA LEU A 111 8.35 7.63 8.34
C LEU A 111 6.84 7.35 8.31
N GLY A 112 6.36 6.80 7.20
CA GLY A 112 5.00 6.27 7.11
C GLY A 112 4.96 4.80 7.55
N ILE A 113 4.01 4.42 8.39
CA ILE A 113 3.76 3.04 8.80
C ILE A 113 2.29 2.72 8.54
N GLN A 114 2.06 1.96 7.47
CA GLN A 114 0.74 1.50 7.07
C GLN A 114 0.48 0.11 7.65
N VAL A 115 -0.48 0.05 8.60
CA VAL A 115 -0.80 -1.17 9.36
C VAL A 115 -2.19 -1.69 9.00
N ARG A 116 -2.22 -2.81 8.28
CA ARG A 116 -3.43 -3.55 7.92
C ARG A 116 -3.31 -4.99 8.37
N VAL A 117 -4.22 -5.42 9.25
CA VAL A 117 -4.27 -6.81 9.73
C VAL A 117 -5.46 -7.52 9.10
N PHE A 118 -5.19 -8.62 8.39
CA PHE A 118 -6.21 -9.52 7.84
C PHE A 118 -6.46 -10.67 8.80
N SER A 119 -7.41 -10.50 9.72
CA SER A 119 -7.77 -11.52 10.71
C SER A 119 -9.28 -11.68 10.81
N ARG A 120 -9.73 -12.89 11.18
CA ARG A 120 -11.15 -13.13 11.54
C ARG A 120 -11.53 -12.43 12.83
N ARG A 121 -10.56 -12.25 13.74
CA ARG A 121 -10.77 -11.53 15.01
C ARG A 121 -10.38 -10.08 14.78
N ALA A 122 -11.32 -9.17 15.03
CA ALA A 122 -11.06 -7.75 15.08
C ALA A 122 -10.24 -7.42 16.34
N GLY A 123 -9.24 -6.54 16.21
CA GLY A 123 -8.53 -5.98 17.35
C GLY A 123 -7.04 -5.78 17.12
N TYR A 124 -6.40 -5.25 18.16
CA TYR A 124 -4.96 -5.15 18.29
C TYR A 124 -4.32 -6.54 18.48
N PHE A 125 -3.14 -6.73 17.89
CA PHE A 125 -2.34 -7.93 18.01
C PHE A 125 -0.90 -7.60 18.38
N GLN A 126 -0.44 -8.14 19.53
CA GLN A 126 0.91 -7.90 20.02
C GLN A 126 1.99 -8.34 19.02
N HIS A 127 1.82 -9.50 18.39
CA HIS A 127 2.79 -9.99 17.40
C HIS A 127 2.95 -9.06 16.17
N VAL A 128 1.90 -8.31 15.81
CA VAL A 128 1.99 -7.30 14.74
C VAL A 128 2.76 -6.08 15.24
N MET A 129 2.52 -5.65 16.48
CA MET A 129 3.29 -4.57 17.09
C MET A 129 4.77 -4.94 17.20
N ASP A 130 5.07 -6.15 17.68
CA ASP A 130 6.45 -6.67 17.75
C ASP A 130 7.10 -6.71 16.37
N GLN A 131 6.34 -7.07 15.32
CA GLN A 131 6.82 -7.05 13.94
C GLN A 131 7.16 -5.63 13.45
N ILE A 132 6.31 -4.64 13.75
CA ILE A 132 6.55 -3.23 13.37
C ILE A 132 7.83 -2.72 14.03
N VAL A 133 7.98 -2.95 15.35
CA VAL A 133 9.18 -2.53 16.09
C VAL A 133 10.42 -3.24 15.57
N ALA A 134 10.36 -4.56 15.40
CA ALA A 134 11.48 -5.35 14.90
C ALA A 134 11.89 -4.90 13.48
N CYS A 135 10.94 -4.65 12.58
CA CYS A 135 11.22 -4.15 11.24
C CYS A 135 11.88 -2.78 11.27
N THR A 136 11.24 -1.81 11.95
CA THR A 136 11.70 -0.42 11.94
C THR A 136 13.06 -0.23 12.60
N GLN A 137 13.38 -0.98 13.64
CA GLN A 137 14.69 -0.93 14.30
C GLN A 137 15.76 -1.66 13.50
N ARG A 138 15.48 -2.88 13.03
CA ARG A 138 16.42 -3.69 12.22
C ARG A 138 16.87 -2.95 10.96
N GLU A 139 15.93 -2.31 10.28
CA GLU A 139 16.19 -1.56 9.04
C GLU A 139 16.56 -0.09 9.30
N LYS A 140 16.81 0.27 10.56
CA LYS A 140 17.30 1.59 11.01
C LYS A 140 16.39 2.77 10.63
N LEU A 141 15.11 2.50 10.42
CA LEU A 141 14.08 3.51 10.19
C LEU A 141 13.78 4.27 11.50
N LEU A 142 13.70 3.53 12.60
CA LEU A 142 13.56 4.07 13.95
C LEU A 142 14.72 3.63 14.85
N PRO A 143 15.12 4.47 15.82
CA PRO A 143 16.22 4.14 16.70
C PRO A 143 15.84 3.05 17.71
N GLU A 144 16.79 2.19 18.05
CA GLU A 144 16.63 1.24 19.14
C GLU A 144 16.51 1.96 20.49
N LEU A 145 15.82 1.35 21.44
CA LEU A 145 15.72 1.90 22.79
C LEU A 145 17.06 1.68 23.52
N ALA A 146 17.47 2.68 24.31
CA ALA A 146 18.72 2.57 25.05
C ALA A 146 18.62 1.47 26.12
N THR A 147 19.61 0.58 26.16
CA THR A 147 19.89 -0.27 27.31
C THR A 147 20.61 0.55 28.39
N GLN A 148 20.54 0.11 29.66
CA GLN A 148 21.18 0.80 30.80
C GLN A 148 22.68 1.05 30.61
N GLU A 149 23.37 0.20 29.85
CA GLU A 149 24.79 0.37 29.52
C GLU A 149 25.03 1.38 28.39
N SER A 150 24.15 1.41 27.37
CA SER A 150 24.26 2.32 26.23
C SER A 150 23.99 3.79 26.56
N SER A 151 23.30 4.06 27.68
CA SER A 151 23.00 5.42 28.13
C SER A 151 24.24 6.16 28.66
N GLN A 152 25.31 5.43 29.00
CA GLN A 152 26.58 6.01 29.44
C GLN A 152 27.52 6.40 28.29
N ILE A 153 27.26 5.91 27.06
CA ILE A 153 28.10 6.13 25.86
C ILE A 153 27.28 6.87 24.78
N MET A 154 26.42 7.81 25.17
CA MET A 154 25.77 8.67 24.19
C MET A 154 26.80 9.65 23.61
N ASN A 155 27.09 9.50 22.32
CA ASN A 155 28.03 10.35 21.61
C ASN A 155 27.39 11.75 21.44
N THR A 156 27.69 12.65 22.37
CA THR A 156 27.07 13.98 22.53
C THR A 156 27.35 14.96 21.39
N SER A 157 28.19 14.60 20.42
CA SER A 157 28.54 15.46 19.27
C SER A 157 27.59 15.34 18.07
N ARG A 158 26.69 14.34 18.04
CA ARG A 158 25.74 14.17 16.94
C ARG A 158 24.53 15.11 17.11
N ILE A 159 24.22 15.87 16.05
CA ILE A 159 22.99 16.67 15.97
C ILE A 159 21.80 15.70 16.01
N LYS A 160 20.91 15.89 16.98
CA LYS A 160 19.68 15.12 17.15
C LYS A 160 18.71 15.48 16.04
N LYS A 161 18.11 14.47 15.41
CA LYS A 161 17.08 14.67 14.41
C LYS A 161 15.69 14.56 15.01
N LEU A 162 14.75 15.34 14.49
CA LEU A 162 13.32 15.14 14.70
C LEU A 162 12.77 14.19 13.64
N LYS A 163 12.31 13.02 14.07
CA LYS A 163 11.63 12.03 13.24
C LYS A 163 10.12 12.07 13.51
N ALA A 164 9.33 12.37 12.49
CA ALA A 164 7.87 12.22 12.55
C ALA A 164 7.45 10.86 11.99
N VAL A 165 6.65 10.12 12.76
CA VAL A 165 6.15 8.80 12.41
C VAL A 165 4.65 8.89 12.21
N LEU A 166 4.21 8.77 10.97
CA LEU A 166 2.80 8.71 10.60
C LEU A 166 2.35 7.25 10.62
N VAL A 167 1.43 6.90 11.52
CA VAL A 167 0.83 5.57 11.59
C VAL A 167 -0.60 5.63 11.05
N THR A 168 -0.93 4.76 10.11
CA THR A 168 -2.31 4.60 9.60
C THR A 168 -2.79 3.19 9.90
N SER A 169 -3.86 3.08 10.68
CA SER A 169 -4.48 1.80 11.00
C SER A 169 -5.94 1.98 11.41
N LEU A 170 -6.74 0.91 11.29
CA LEU A 170 -8.06 0.87 11.92
C LEU A 170 -7.96 0.92 13.46
N TYR A 171 -6.87 0.42 14.03
CA TYR A 171 -6.67 0.30 15.48
C TYR A 171 -5.61 1.32 15.96
N GLN A 172 -6.00 2.23 16.85
CA GLN A 172 -5.12 3.30 17.37
C GLN A 172 -4.00 2.76 18.26
N GLU A 173 -4.21 1.57 18.81
CA GLU A 173 -3.31 0.91 19.74
C GLU A 173 -1.90 0.72 19.17
N TYR A 174 -1.74 0.60 17.84
CA TYR A 174 -0.42 0.55 17.21
C TYR A 174 0.34 1.87 17.35
N SER A 175 -0.31 2.99 17.05
CA SER A 175 0.27 4.33 17.23
C SER A 175 0.52 4.63 18.71
N ASP A 176 -0.45 4.33 19.57
CA ASP A 176 -0.35 4.63 21.00
C ASP A 176 0.81 3.86 21.67
N ASN A 177 0.98 2.58 21.31
CA ASN A 177 2.11 1.80 21.82
C ASN A 177 3.46 2.31 21.30
N LEU A 178 3.56 2.69 20.02
CA LEU A 178 4.78 3.30 19.48
C LEU A 178 5.11 4.63 20.18
N LYS A 179 4.09 5.47 20.36
CA LYS A 179 4.22 6.76 21.05
C LYS A 179 4.68 6.58 22.48
N LYS A 180 4.02 5.68 23.22
CA LYS A 180 4.36 5.35 24.61
C LYS A 180 5.80 4.85 24.72
N MET A 181 6.21 3.96 23.81
CA MET A 181 7.55 3.38 23.79
C MET A 181 8.67 4.44 23.67
N TYR A 182 8.53 5.42 22.77
CA TYR A 182 9.53 6.48 22.60
C TYR A 182 9.38 7.64 23.60
N TRP A 183 8.22 7.75 24.26
CA TRP A 183 8.01 8.71 25.34
C TRP A 183 8.61 8.26 26.67
N GLU A 184 8.47 6.97 27.01
CA GLU A 184 8.87 6.44 28.32
C GLU A 184 10.36 6.12 28.43
N ARG A 185 11.04 5.87 27.30
CA ARG A 185 12.43 5.43 27.28
C ARG A 185 13.27 6.24 26.30
N PRO A 186 14.49 6.67 26.69
CA PRO A 186 15.42 7.26 25.74
C PRO A 186 15.82 6.21 24.69
N ASN A 187 16.09 6.67 23.47
CA ASN A 187 16.63 5.83 22.41
C ASN A 187 18.16 5.98 22.30
N SER A 188 18.81 5.01 21.67
CA SER A 188 20.27 4.90 21.56
C SER A 188 20.93 6.04 20.78
N THR A 189 20.16 6.75 19.95
CA THR A 189 20.67 7.86 19.11
C THR A 189 20.46 9.24 19.72
N GLY A 190 19.55 9.38 20.68
CA GLY A 190 19.10 10.66 21.19
C GLY A 190 18.18 11.46 20.24
N ASP A 191 17.77 10.87 19.11
CA ASP A 191 16.81 11.47 18.17
C ASP A 191 15.44 11.68 18.85
N ILE A 192 14.70 12.69 18.43
CA ILE A 192 13.33 12.95 18.92
C ILE A 192 12.37 12.21 18.00
N VAL A 193 11.52 11.34 18.54
CA VAL A 193 10.54 10.57 17.76
C VAL A 193 9.13 11.00 18.16
N GLU A 194 8.41 11.62 17.22
CA GLU A 194 7.02 12.02 17.39
C GLU A 194 6.11 11.11 16.58
N VAL A 195 5.12 10.50 17.22
CA VAL A 195 4.21 9.54 16.58
C VAL A 195 2.82 10.15 16.47
N TYR A 196 2.26 10.11 15.26
CA TYR A 196 0.97 10.67 14.91
C TYR A 196 0.12 9.67 14.12
N GLN A 197 -1.17 9.60 14.45
CA GLN A 197 -2.16 8.84 13.70
C GLN A 197 -3.38 9.74 13.41
N PRO A 198 -3.76 9.97 12.14
CA PRO A 198 -4.86 10.88 11.79
C PRO A 198 -6.23 10.39 12.25
N SER A 199 -6.50 9.10 12.10
CA SER A 199 -7.81 8.51 12.43
C SER A 199 -7.69 7.09 12.98
N GLY A 200 -8.76 6.62 13.62
CA GLY A 200 -8.86 5.29 14.23
C GLY A 200 -10.24 4.70 14.02
N GLU A 201 -10.63 4.51 12.76
CA GLU A 201 -12.01 4.22 12.37
C GLU A 201 -12.54 2.85 12.84
N ARG A 202 -11.67 1.97 13.37
CA ARG A 202 -11.92 0.60 13.88
C ARG A 202 -12.46 -0.41 12.86
N PHE A 203 -13.30 0.03 11.93
CA PHE A 203 -13.92 -0.78 10.90
C PHE A 203 -13.96 -0.02 9.57
N GLN A 204 -13.84 -0.77 8.48
CA GLN A 204 -13.94 -0.24 7.12
C GLN A 204 -15.41 0.06 6.78
N GLN A 205 -15.67 1.24 6.22
CA GLN A 205 -17.00 1.74 5.89
C GLN A 205 -17.04 2.28 4.46
N THR A 206 -16.77 1.40 3.50
CA THR A 206 -16.82 1.72 2.07
C THR A 206 -18.16 2.36 1.69
N ASP A 207 -18.14 3.26 0.70
CA ASP A 207 -19.29 4.01 0.18
C ASP A 207 -19.84 5.08 1.14
N LYS A 208 -19.15 5.33 2.26
CA LYS A 208 -19.41 6.50 3.10
C LYS A 208 -18.43 7.61 2.73
N LYS A 209 -18.93 8.62 2.01
CA LYS A 209 -18.17 9.78 1.52
C LYS A 209 -17.09 10.29 2.49
N LEU A 210 -17.44 10.56 3.76
CA LEU A 210 -16.48 11.09 4.73
C LEU A 210 -15.39 10.06 5.11
N HIS A 211 -15.75 8.79 5.24
CA HIS A 211 -14.79 7.71 5.54
C HIS A 211 -13.81 7.53 4.39
N ASP A 212 -14.31 7.48 3.15
CA ASP A 212 -13.48 7.35 1.95
C ASP A 212 -12.56 8.57 1.76
N GLN A 213 -13.06 9.78 2.07
CA GLN A 213 -12.23 10.99 2.08
C GLN A 213 -11.09 10.89 3.09
N LYS A 214 -11.34 10.42 4.31
CA LYS A 214 -10.27 10.22 5.32
C LYS A 214 -9.26 9.16 4.89
N ALA A 215 -9.73 8.04 4.34
CA ALA A 215 -8.85 7.00 3.80
C ALA A 215 -7.94 7.56 2.69
N LEU A 216 -8.48 8.37 1.79
CA LEU A 216 -7.70 9.04 0.75
C LEU A 216 -6.68 10.03 1.34
N VAL A 217 -7.07 10.82 2.35
CA VAL A 217 -6.16 11.73 3.07
C VAL A 217 -4.98 10.96 3.66
N GLU A 218 -5.24 9.83 4.31
CA GLU A 218 -4.20 8.99 4.90
C GLU A 218 -3.26 8.38 3.85
N MET A 219 -3.78 7.91 2.71
CA MET A 219 -2.95 7.45 1.58
C MET A 219 -2.02 8.55 1.06
N TYR A 220 -2.55 9.78 0.92
CA TYR A 220 -1.75 10.93 0.50
C TYR A 220 -0.71 11.32 1.54
N LEU A 221 -1.05 11.38 2.83
CA LEU A 221 -0.08 11.69 3.89
C LEU A 221 1.06 10.67 3.95
N LEU A 222 0.77 9.38 3.82
CA LEU A 222 1.81 8.35 3.72
C LEU A 222 2.71 8.56 2.50
N SER A 223 2.16 8.98 1.37
CA SER A 223 2.92 9.24 0.14
C SER A 223 3.91 10.42 0.27
N LEU A 224 3.74 11.29 1.27
CA LEU A 224 4.63 12.41 1.59
C LEU A 224 5.77 12.05 2.55
N SER A 225 5.93 10.76 2.89
CA SER A 225 6.99 10.29 3.78
C SER A 225 8.30 10.05 3.03
N ASP A 226 9.45 10.13 3.71
CA ASP A 226 10.76 9.80 3.13
C ASP A 226 10.95 8.28 3.00
N ASN A 227 10.46 7.55 4.00
CA ASN A 227 10.45 6.09 4.02
C ASN A 227 9.05 5.59 4.38
N ILE A 228 8.70 4.38 3.93
CA ILE A 228 7.40 3.79 4.21
C ILE A 228 7.51 2.30 4.54
N VAL A 229 6.77 1.89 5.56
CA VAL A 229 6.52 0.49 5.92
C VAL A 229 5.07 0.18 5.56
N THR A 230 4.82 -0.93 4.86
CA THR A 230 3.47 -1.33 4.42
C THR A 230 3.15 -2.76 4.80
N SER A 231 1.86 -3.05 4.98
CA SER A 231 1.39 -4.40 5.31
C SER A 231 1.14 -5.24 4.05
N ALA A 232 1.60 -6.50 4.07
CA ALA A 232 1.37 -7.45 2.98
C ALA A 232 -0.12 -7.56 2.62
N LYS A 233 -0.41 -7.67 1.32
CA LYS A 233 -1.77 -7.72 0.72
C LYS A 233 -2.59 -6.44 0.84
N SER A 234 -2.09 -5.39 1.50
CA SER A 234 -2.86 -4.16 1.69
C SER A 234 -2.75 -3.24 0.48
N THR A 235 -3.87 -3.11 -0.22
CA THR A 235 -3.97 -2.30 -1.43
C THR A 235 -3.91 -0.81 -1.13
N PHE A 236 -4.33 -0.43 0.09
CA PHE A 236 -4.11 0.88 0.67
C PHE A 236 -2.62 1.27 0.71
N GLY A 237 -1.78 0.33 1.17
CA GLY A 237 -0.32 0.51 1.16
C GLY A 237 0.23 0.67 -0.25
N TYR A 238 -0.26 -0.13 -1.20
CA TYR A 238 0.15 -0.08 -2.61
C TYR A 238 -0.09 1.28 -3.24
N VAL A 239 -1.28 1.85 -3.02
CA VAL A 239 -1.62 3.20 -3.50
C VAL A 239 -0.70 4.24 -2.86
N ALA A 240 -0.54 4.21 -1.53
CA ALA A 240 0.25 5.19 -0.80
C ALA A 240 1.72 5.24 -1.26
N HIS A 241 2.42 4.09 -1.26
CA HIS A 241 3.83 4.07 -1.64
C HIS A 241 4.00 4.35 -3.15
N SER A 242 3.05 3.92 -4.00
CA SER A 242 3.15 4.16 -5.44
C SER A 242 2.83 5.59 -5.84
N LEU A 243 1.97 6.30 -5.10
CA LEU A 243 1.74 7.75 -5.29
C LEU A 243 3.02 8.55 -5.00
N GLY A 244 3.74 8.19 -3.94
CA GLY A 244 4.98 8.87 -3.52
C GLY A 244 6.23 8.42 -4.29
N GLY A 245 6.13 7.43 -5.18
CA GLY A 245 7.30 6.82 -5.84
C GLY A 245 8.24 6.11 -4.85
N LEU A 246 7.70 5.68 -3.70
CA LEU A 246 8.45 5.10 -2.59
C LEU A 246 8.62 3.58 -2.78
N LYS A 247 9.78 3.07 -2.36
CA LYS A 247 10.05 1.63 -2.24
C LYS A 247 9.77 1.21 -0.80
N PRO A 248 8.69 0.48 -0.50
CA PRO A 248 8.31 0.17 0.86
C PRO A 248 9.21 -0.90 1.50
N TRP A 249 9.22 -0.92 2.84
CA TRP A 249 9.53 -2.11 3.62
C TRP A 249 8.24 -2.88 3.87
N LEU A 250 8.18 -4.15 3.43
CA LEU A 250 6.96 -4.95 3.47
C LEU A 250 6.91 -5.82 4.73
N LEU A 251 5.93 -5.57 5.60
CA LEU A 251 5.61 -6.45 6.71
C LEU A 251 4.88 -7.70 6.18
N TYR A 252 5.48 -8.87 6.35
CA TYR A 252 4.84 -10.13 5.99
C TYR A 252 3.55 -10.35 6.78
N GLU A 253 2.60 -11.08 6.17
CA GLU A 253 1.40 -11.53 6.86
C GLU A 253 1.79 -12.52 7.97
N PRO A 254 1.46 -12.25 9.24
CA PRO A 254 1.72 -13.18 10.33
C PRO A 254 0.97 -14.50 10.15
N VAL A 255 1.68 -15.62 10.30
CA VAL A 255 1.09 -16.96 10.25
C VAL A 255 0.92 -17.50 11.67
N ARG A 256 -0.30 -17.96 11.99
CA ARG A 256 -0.64 -18.54 13.32
C ARG A 256 -0.35 -17.59 14.50
N GLY A 257 -0.47 -16.28 14.28
CA GLY A 257 -0.31 -15.27 15.33
C GLY A 257 1.13 -15.12 15.85
N LYS A 258 2.13 -15.50 15.04
CA LYS A 258 3.55 -15.32 15.35
C LYS A 258 4.15 -14.22 14.50
N THR A 259 5.05 -13.44 15.11
CA THR A 259 5.88 -12.45 14.42
C THR A 259 6.76 -13.14 13.38
N PRO A 260 6.71 -12.75 12.10
CA PRO A 260 7.59 -13.29 11.06
C PRO A 260 9.08 -12.98 11.33
N ASP A 261 9.96 -13.86 10.87
CA ASP A 261 11.41 -13.64 10.80
C ASP A 261 11.90 -14.00 9.38
N PRO A 262 12.40 -13.04 8.58
CA PRO A 262 12.58 -11.63 8.93
C PRO A 262 11.24 -10.88 9.11
N PRO A 263 11.20 -9.82 9.96
CA PRO A 263 9.97 -9.09 10.28
C PRO A 263 9.44 -8.30 9.08
N CYS A 264 10.33 -7.85 8.20
CA CYS A 264 10.00 -7.25 6.91
C CYS A 264 11.11 -7.51 5.90
N VAL A 265 10.82 -7.19 4.64
CA VAL A 265 11.80 -7.20 3.55
C VAL A 265 11.73 -5.91 2.76
N PRO A 266 12.83 -5.48 2.11
CA PRO A 266 12.73 -4.38 1.16
C PRO A 266 11.80 -4.81 0.02
N PHE A 267 11.13 -3.87 -0.62
CA PHE A 267 10.31 -4.11 -1.80
C PHE A 267 11.11 -4.87 -2.87
N VAL A 268 10.97 -6.20 -2.89
CA VAL A 268 11.46 -7.03 -3.97
C VAL A 268 10.53 -6.80 -5.14
N ARG A 269 11.13 -6.44 -6.28
CA ARG A 269 10.48 -6.12 -7.55
C ARG A 269 9.29 -7.03 -7.80
N HIS A 270 8.11 -6.41 -7.80
CA HIS A 270 6.81 -7.05 -7.93
C HIS A 270 6.66 -8.24 -6.97
N CYS A 271 5.83 -8.05 -5.95
CA CYS A 271 5.09 -9.17 -5.39
C CYS A 271 4.30 -9.80 -6.55
N GLU A 272 4.96 -10.68 -7.31
CA GLU A 272 4.30 -11.75 -8.02
C GLU A 272 3.56 -12.51 -6.91
N ASP A 273 2.25 -12.33 -6.95
CA ASP A 273 1.32 -13.07 -6.15
C ASP A 273 1.66 -14.56 -6.28
N LEU A 274 2.24 -15.15 -5.22
CA LEU A 274 2.28 -16.61 -5.02
C LEU A 274 0.85 -17.18 -4.79
N TRP A 275 -0.18 -16.49 -5.26
CA TRP A 275 -1.56 -16.96 -5.30
C TRP A 275 -2.23 -16.49 -6.61
N PRO A 276 -3.02 -17.35 -7.28
CA PRO A 276 -3.41 -17.16 -8.68
C PRO A 276 -4.46 -16.05 -8.81
N GLY A 277 -4.03 -14.78 -8.91
CA GLY A 277 -4.99 -13.67 -8.91
C GLY A 277 -4.53 -12.31 -9.45
N GLY A 278 -3.23 -12.08 -9.60
CA GLY A 278 -2.71 -10.75 -9.95
C GLY A 278 -2.86 -9.72 -8.81
N LEU A 279 -2.14 -8.60 -8.94
CA LEU A 279 -2.00 -7.62 -7.87
C LEU A 279 -3.39 -7.11 -7.45
N LYS A 280 -3.81 -7.38 -6.20
CA LYS A 280 -5.13 -7.00 -5.70
C LYS A 280 -5.23 -5.47 -5.56
N LEU A 281 -6.37 -4.85 -5.90
CA LEU A 281 -6.65 -3.41 -5.65
C LEU A 281 -7.73 -3.17 -4.59
N PHE A 282 -8.31 -4.24 -4.04
CA PHE A 282 -9.31 -4.13 -2.99
C PHE A 282 -9.02 -5.08 -1.83
N ASP A 283 -9.07 -4.54 -0.61
CA ASP A 283 -9.01 -5.30 0.63
C ASP A 283 -10.33 -6.06 0.83
N ASP A 284 -10.35 -7.32 0.42
CA ASP A 284 -11.55 -8.16 0.45
C ASP A 284 -11.89 -8.55 1.89
N THR A 285 -12.85 -7.86 2.50
CA THR A 285 -13.60 -8.40 3.62
C THR A 285 -14.56 -9.43 3.03
N LYS A 286 -14.26 -10.71 3.25
CA LYS A 286 -15.09 -11.85 2.83
C LYS A 286 -16.59 -11.50 2.76
N ASP A 287 -17.15 -11.55 1.56
CA ASP A 287 -18.52 -12.03 1.40
C ASP A 287 -18.55 -13.55 1.65
#